data_AF-A0A1M7GCC2-F1
#
_entry.id   AF-A0A1M7GCC2-F1
#
_cell.length_a   1.000
_cell.length_b   1.000
_cell.length_c   1.000
_cell.angle_alpha   90.00
_cell.angle_beta   90.00
_cell.angle_gamma   90.00
#
_symmetry.space_group_name_H-M   'P 1'
#
loop_
_entity.id
_entity.type
_entity.pdbx_description
1 polymer ?
#
loop_
_entity_poly.entity_id
_entity_poly.type
_entity_poly.pdbx_seq_one_letter_code
_entity_poly.pdbx_strand_id
1 'polypeptide(L)' 'MTLYRVEAVKRTALGLNETVDFYEFDAPDLPAALHAADTWLRAKGFGQTTASEARIMIGERIVAEKELERSTWHDPA' A
#
# COMPACT_ATOMS: atom_id res chain seq x y z
N MET A 1 -0.94 18.28 -8.08
CA MET A 1 -0.29 17.07 -7.56
C MET A 1 -1.04 16.68 -6.32
N THR A 2 -1.36 15.39 -6.19
CA THR A 2 -2.09 14.86 -5.04
C THR A 2 -1.10 14.11 -4.17
N LEU A 3 -1.17 14.31 -2.85
CA LEU A 3 -0.36 13.57 -1.90
C LEU A 3 -0.97 12.18 -1.70
N TYR A 4 -0.21 11.15 -2.02
CA TYR A 4 -0.57 9.76 -1.80
C TYR A 4 0.26 9.19 -0.65
N ARG A 5 -0.33 8.25 0.06
CA ARG A 5 0.35 7.44 1.09
C ARG A 5 0.19 5.98 0.76
N VAL A 6 1.29 5.24 0.64
CA VAL A 6 1.26 3.78 0.64
C VAL A 6 1.54 3.28 2.06
N GLU A 7 0.76 2.32 2.52
CA GLU A 7 0.96 1.62 3.78
C GLU A 7 1.20 0.14 3.51
N ALA A 8 2.20 -0.45 4.15
CA ALA A 8 2.33 -1.88 4.27
C ALA A 8 1.65 -2.31 5.57
N VAL A 9 0.68 -3.22 5.48
CA VAL A 9 -0.17 -3.64 6.60
C VAL A 9 -0.02 -5.14 6.88
N LYS A 10 -0.02 -5.48 8.16
CA LYS A 10 -0.04 -6.85 8.68
C LYS A 10 -1.43 -7.16 9.24
N ARG A 11 -1.94 -8.35 8.95
CA ARG A 11 -3.12 -8.89 9.63
C ARG A 11 -2.71 -9.57 10.93
N THR A 12 -3.17 -9.04 12.05
CA THR A 12 -2.92 -9.62 13.39
C THR A 12 -3.76 -10.88 13.61
N ALA A 13 -3.42 -11.66 14.64
CA ALA A 13 -4.18 -12.85 15.04
C ALA A 13 -5.65 -12.54 15.42
N LEU A 14 -5.94 -11.28 15.75
CA LEU A 14 -7.30 -10.79 16.05
C LEU A 14 -8.05 -10.32 14.78
N GLY A 15 -7.46 -10.45 13.60
CA GLY A 15 -8.03 -9.99 12.34
C GLY A 15 -7.94 -8.47 12.11
N LEU A 16 -7.22 -7.75 12.97
CA LEU A 16 -7.02 -6.30 12.83
C LEU A 16 -5.84 -6.01 11.88
N ASN A 17 -5.96 -4.94 11.10
CA ASN A 17 -4.90 -4.45 10.23
C ASN A 17 -3.99 -3.46 10.98
N GLU A 18 -2.70 -3.76 11.02
CA GLU A 18 -1.69 -2.93 11.68
C GLU A 18 -0.69 -2.43 10.63
N THR A 19 -0.47 -1.12 10.57
CA THR A 19 0.51 -0.52 9.66
C THR A 19 1.92 -0.83 10.15
N VAL A 20 2.68 -1.56 9.32
CA VAL A 20 4.07 -1.95 9.59
C VAL A 20 5.03 -0.82 9.20
N ASP A 21 4.78 -0.20 8.04
CA ASP A 21 5.56 0.92 7.52
C ASP A 21 4.70 1.69 6.51
N PHE A 22 5.07 2.92 6.22
CA PHE A 22 4.38 3.74 5.23
C PHE A 22 5.33 4.66 4.47
N TYR A 23 4.88 5.15 3.33
CA TYR A 23 5.60 6.13 2.53
C TYR A 23 4.63 7.11 1.87
N GLU A 24 4.96 8.40 1.98
CA GLU A 24 4.19 9.50 1.42
C GLU A 24 4.93 10.10 0.24
N PHE A 25 4.20 10.35 -0.85
CA PHE A 25 4.77 10.88 -2.09
C PHE A 25 3.71 11.61 -2.92
N ASP A 26 4.16 12.62 -3.65
CA ASP A 26 3.34 13.32 -4.64
C ASP A 26 3.28 12.51 -5.94
N ALA A 27 2.07 12.38 -6.51
CA ALA A 27 1.88 11.82 -7.84
C ALA A 27 0.87 12.65 -8.66
N PRO A 28 1.00 12.64 -10.00
CA PRO A 28 0.06 13.33 -10.89
C PRO A 28 -1.30 12.65 -10.95
N ASP A 29 -1.34 11.32 -10.83
CA ASP A 29 -2.53 10.48 -10.95
C ASP A 29 -2.36 9.14 -10.20
N LEU A 30 -3.46 8.37 -10.11
CA LEU A 30 -3.47 7.08 -9.42
C LEU A 30 -2.53 6.04 -10.07
N PRO A 31 -2.51 5.83 -11.40
CA PRO A 31 -1.53 4.95 -12.05
C PRO A 31 -0.07 5.25 -11.68
N ALA A 32 0.33 6.52 -11.70
CA ALA A 32 1.67 6.94 -11.28
C ALA A 32 1.90 6.64 -9.78
N ALA A 33 0.88 6.82 -8.95
CA ALA A 33 0.97 6.51 -7.53
C ALA A 33 1.12 5.00 -7.25
N LEU A 34 0.36 4.16 -7.96
CA LEU A 34 0.46 2.70 -7.89
C LEU A 34 1.86 2.23 -8.27
N HIS A 35 2.46 2.83 -9.30
CA HIS A 35 3.82 2.50 -9.73
C HIS A 35 4.88 2.90 -8.69
N ALA A 36 4.77 4.09 -8.09
CA ALA A 36 5.66 4.55 -7.03
C ALA A 36 5.54 3.66 -5.77
N ALA A 37 4.32 3.30 -5.39
CA ALA A 37 4.03 2.38 -4.30
C ALA A 37 4.65 0.99 -4.56
N ASP A 38 4.50 0.43 -5.76
CA ASP A 38 5.11 -0.87 -6.11
C ASP A 38 6.65 -0.83 -6.02
N THR A 39 7.24 0.27 -6.50
CA THR A 39 8.69 0.49 -6.41
C THR A 39 9.15 0.52 -4.95
N TRP A 40 8.45 1.26 -4.10
CA TRP A 40 8.75 1.34 -2.68
C TRP A 40 8.59 -0.02 -1.97
N LEU A 41 7.48 -0.74 -2.23
CA LEU A 41 7.21 -2.06 -1.65
C LEU A 41 8.30 -3.08 -2.02
N ARG A 42 8.76 -3.06 -3.28
CA ARG A 42 9.87 -3.91 -3.75
C ARG A 42 11.19 -3.54 -3.10
N ALA A 43 11.49 -2.24 -2.98
CA ALA A 43 12.73 -1.76 -2.36
C ALA A 43 12.81 -2.14 -0.86
N LYS A 44 11.67 -2.12 -0.16
CA LYS A 44 11.57 -2.54 1.24
C LYS A 44 11.61 -4.06 1.42
N GLY A 45 11.37 -4.83 0.37
CA GLY A 45 11.42 -6.29 0.42
C GLY A 45 10.29 -6.90 1.25
N PHE A 46 9.10 -6.29 1.29
CA PHE A 46 8.00 -6.76 2.14
C PHE A 46 7.54 -8.20 1.82
N GLY A 47 7.87 -8.74 0.65
CA GLY A 47 7.67 -10.16 0.31
C GLY A 47 8.42 -11.15 1.21
N GLN A 48 9.28 -10.69 2.13
CA GLN A 48 9.98 -11.50 3.14
C GLN A 48 9.66 -11.09 4.59
N THR A 49 8.66 -10.23 4.80
CA THR A 49 8.32 -9.66 6.12
C THR A 49 6.90 -10.02 6.55
N THR A 50 6.51 -9.61 7.76
CA THR A 50 5.16 -9.80 8.32
C THR A 50 4.03 -9.04 7.63
N ALA A 51 4.31 -8.16 6.66
CA ALA A 51 3.26 -7.46 5.93
C ALA A 51 2.54 -8.43 4.97
N SER A 52 1.22 -8.38 4.95
CA SER A 52 0.36 -9.25 4.12
C SER A 52 -0.35 -8.46 3.03
N GLU A 53 -0.59 -7.17 3.27
CA GLU A 53 -1.39 -6.30 2.43
C GLU A 53 -0.68 -4.96 2.26
N ALA A 54 -1.02 -4.22 1.22
CA ALA A 54 -0.63 -2.84 1.02
C ALA A 54 -1.85 -2.01 0.63
N ARG A 55 -1.88 -0.76 1.08
CA ARG A 55 -2.97 0.18 0.81
C ARG A 55 -2.41 1.48 0.28
N ILE A 56 -3.05 2.07 -0.72
CA ILE A 56 -2.80 3.45 -1.13
C ILE A 56 -3.95 4.31 -0.67
N MET A 57 -3.61 5.45 -0.09
CA MET A 57 -4.55 6.40 0.46
C MET A 57 -4.34 7.80 -0.09
N ILE A 58 -5.42 8.58 -0.13
CA ILE A 58 -5.40 10.03 -0.30
C ILE A 58 -6.11 10.63 0.92
N GLY A 59 -5.35 11.34 1.77
CA GLY A 59 -5.83 11.70 3.10
C GLY A 59 -6.22 10.44 3.89
N GLU A 60 -7.46 10.37 4.37
CA GLU A 60 -8.00 9.22 5.13
C GLU A 60 -8.69 8.17 4.25
N ARG A 61 -8.81 8.41 2.93
CA ARG A 61 -9.52 7.51 2.02
C ARG A 61 -8.56 6.50 1.38
N ILE A 62 -8.86 5.21 1.52
CA ILE A 62 -8.21 4.15 0.74
C ILE A 62 -8.72 4.23 -0.71
N VAL A 63 -7.79 4.27 -1.66
CA VAL A 63 -8.07 4.35 -3.11
C VAL A 63 -7.59 3.13 -3.88
N ALA A 64 -6.73 2.31 -3.28
CA ALA A 64 -6.35 1.01 -3.82
C ALA A 64 -5.81 0.11 -2.71
N GLU A 65 -6.00 -1.20 -2.85
CA GLU A 65 -5.44 -2.23 -1.98
C GLU A 65 -4.76 -3.33 -2.79
N LYS A 66 -3.77 -4.00 -2.19
CA LYS A 66 -3.03 -5.09 -2.81
C LYS A 66 -2.65 -6.11 -1.76
N GLU A 67 -3.05 -7.36 -1.94
CA GLU A 67 -2.46 -8.47 -1.18
C GLU A 67 -1.02 -8.63 -1.66
N LEU A 68 -0.02 -8.60 -0.78
CA LEU A 68 1.39 -8.65 -1.21
C LEU A 68 1.78 -9.98 -1.85
N GLU A 69 1.05 -11.06 -1.54
CA GLU A 69 1.15 -12.34 -2.23
C GLU A 69 0.58 -12.30 -3.66
N ARG A 70 -0.26 -11.31 -3.97
CA ARG A 70 -0.85 -11.08 -5.29
C ARG A 70 -0.19 -9.88 -5.97
N SER A 71 0.02 -9.99 -7.28
CA SER A 71 0.72 -8.93 -8.03
C SER A 71 -0.18 -7.76 -8.43
N THR A 72 -1.45 -7.73 -8.03
CA THR A 72 -2.47 -6.84 -8.61
C THR A 72 -3.09 -5.93 -7.54
N TRP A 73 -3.24 -4.65 -7.90
CA TRP A 73 -4.00 -3.68 -7.11
C TRP A 73 -5.49 -3.76 -7.42
N HIS A 74 -6.32 -3.62 -6.39
CA HIS A 74 -7.77 -3.66 -6.44
C HIS A 74 -8.37 -2.36 -5.89
N ASP A 75 -9.50 -1.94 -6.43
CA ASP A 75 -10.30 -0.85 -5.88
C ASP A 75 -11.08 -1.37 -4.65
N PRO A 76 -11.06 -0.67 -3.50
CA PRO A 76 -11.65 -1.13 -2.24
C PRO A 76 -13.18 -0.96 -2.16
N ALA A 77 -13.90 -1.12 -3.27
CA ALA A 77 -15.35 -0.87 -3.41
C ALA A 77 -16.23 -1.50 -2.31
#